data_AF-A0A356FX79-F1
#
_entry.id   AF-A0A356FX79-F1
#
_cell.length_a   1.000
_cell.length_b   1.000
_cell.length_c   1.000
_cell.angle_alpha   90.00
_cell.angle_beta   90.00
_cell.angle_gamma   90.00
#
_symmetry.space_group_name_H-M   'P 1'
#
loop_
_entity.id
_entity.type
_entity.pdbx_description
1 polymer ?
#
loop_
_entity_poly.entity_id
_entity_poly.type
_entity_poly.pdbx_seq_one_letter_code
_entity_poly.pdbx_strand_id
1 'polypeptide(L)'
;MAKNPLTVGGAPSAQDIKQGLFNLGKRSDIALALGIVCMLVILILPLAPTLLDIALALSLTFSVLVLMTSIFIEKPIQFTSFPLILLISTLFRLALNLSSTRLILANGNRGPDAAGHVIAAFGGFIMSGNFIIGVIVFAILVLVNFMVITKGSGRIAEVAARFALDAMPGKQMAIDADLSSGLIDEAEARKRRDELSQESSFYGAMDGASKFVRGDAIAGLVITAINIIAGVLIGVLQQGMPFMRAADTYMRLTVGDGLVSQIPALIISVAAGIMVSKAGISGGTEKVLFGQLSHYPKSLGMTAFLAFMLATLPGTPAAPFLFLSVISGTTAWLLIRQQEKIKEEEARIESEKQPEAPPPIVEEPISSVLKMDLVRLELGYSLLSLINENSNRRLTDQIKALRRALALEMGFVMPSVRIQDNMRLSPNTYVIYIKETEAGRGELRPNKLL
;
A
#
# COMPACT_ATOMS: atom_id res chain seq x y z
N MET A 1 14.84 -5.31 76.69
CA MET A 1 15.22 -3.92 76.34
C MET A 1 16.14 -4.02 75.13
N ALA A 2 15.93 -3.42 73.96
CA ALA A 2 14.96 -2.46 73.47
C ALA A 2 14.78 -2.71 71.96
N LYS A 3 13.57 -2.40 71.47
CA LYS A 3 13.19 -2.37 70.05
C LYS A 3 14.12 -1.44 69.26
N ASN A 4 14.45 -1.80 68.02
CA ASN A 4 14.57 -0.83 66.94
C ASN A 4 13.80 -1.32 65.71
N PRO A 5 13.12 -0.42 64.97
CA PRO A 5 11.86 -0.73 64.30
C PRO A 5 12.07 -1.18 62.85
N LEU A 6 11.17 -2.05 62.39
CA LEU A 6 10.88 -2.23 60.97
C LEU A 6 10.41 -0.87 60.44
N THR A 7 11.28 -0.17 59.73
CA THR A 7 10.90 1.00 58.93
C THR A 7 9.96 0.53 57.85
N VAL A 8 8.68 0.83 58.06
CA VAL A 8 7.60 0.77 57.08
C VAL A 8 8.13 1.41 55.79
N GLY A 9 8.20 0.61 54.72
CA GLY A 9 8.55 1.09 53.39
C GLY A 9 7.60 2.22 53.02
N GLY A 10 8.16 3.42 52.83
CA GLY A 10 7.43 4.60 52.42
C GLY A 10 6.69 4.36 51.11
N ALA A 11 5.56 5.06 50.94
CA ALA A 11 4.82 5.07 49.68
C ALA A 11 5.79 5.30 48.51
N PRO A 12 5.68 4.51 47.42
CA PRO A 12 6.61 4.60 46.30
C PRO A 12 6.64 6.05 45.78
N SER A 13 7.84 6.60 45.66
CA SER A 13 8.01 7.97 45.19
C SER A 13 7.55 8.08 43.74
N ALA A 14 7.09 9.27 43.31
CA ALA A 14 6.68 9.50 41.93
C ALA A 14 7.80 9.19 40.90
N GLN A 15 9.06 9.14 41.34
CA GLN A 15 10.20 8.74 40.52
C GLN A 15 10.34 7.21 40.40
N ASP A 16 10.05 6.44 41.45
CA ASP A 16 10.03 4.97 41.41
C ASP A 16 8.89 4.45 40.53
N ILE A 17 7.73 5.12 40.56
CA ILE A 17 6.58 4.82 39.68
C ILE A 17 6.95 5.12 38.22
N LYS A 18 7.64 6.24 37.95
CA LYS A 18 8.09 6.61 36.59
C LYS A 18 9.15 5.65 36.06
N GLN A 19 10.13 5.24 36.87
CA GLN A 19 11.14 4.27 36.45
C GLN A 19 10.56 2.85 36.28
N GLY A 20 9.61 2.44 37.11
CA GLY A 20 8.85 1.20 36.96
C GLY A 20 8.01 1.16 35.68
N LEU A 21 7.29 2.25 35.38
CA LEU A 21 6.53 2.42 34.13
C LEU A 21 7.45 2.40 32.89
N PHE A 22 8.62 3.03 32.97
CA PHE A 22 9.57 3.09 31.87
C PHE A 22 10.24 1.73 31.58
N ASN A 23 10.52 0.93 32.62
CA ASN A 23 11.03 -0.43 32.46
C ASN A 23 9.94 -1.44 32.06
N LEU A 24 8.67 -1.20 32.39
CA LEU A 24 7.53 -1.95 31.84
C LEU A 24 7.40 -1.74 30.33
N GLY A 25 7.68 -0.53 29.83
CA GLY A 25 7.68 -0.21 28.41
C GLY A 25 8.68 -1.03 27.57
N LYS A 26 9.72 -1.61 28.19
CA LYS A 26 10.67 -2.50 27.49
C LYS A 26 10.18 -3.95 27.36
N ARG A 27 9.10 -4.34 28.03
CA ARG A 27 8.43 -5.63 27.87
C ARG A 27 7.01 -5.41 27.36
N SER A 28 6.87 -5.30 26.04
CA SER A 28 5.60 -5.12 25.33
C SER A 28 4.50 -6.06 25.81
N ASP A 29 4.86 -7.29 26.16
CA ASP A 29 3.93 -8.34 26.57
C ASP A 29 3.29 -8.02 27.94
N ILE A 30 4.07 -7.43 28.87
CA ILE A 30 3.57 -6.99 30.18
C ILE A 30 2.67 -5.77 30.00
N ALA A 31 3.04 -4.84 29.12
CA ALA A 31 2.23 -3.66 28.84
C ALA A 31 0.85 -4.03 28.26
N LEU A 32 0.81 -4.99 27.32
CA LEU A 32 -0.44 -5.49 26.74
C LEU A 32 -1.31 -6.21 27.80
N ALA A 33 -0.71 -7.11 28.59
CA ALA A 33 -1.42 -7.82 29.65
C ALA A 33 -1.98 -6.85 30.71
N LEU A 34 -1.19 -5.87 31.13
CA LEU A 34 -1.62 -4.84 32.07
C LEU A 34 -2.74 -3.97 31.48
N GLY A 35 -2.67 -3.66 30.18
CA GLY A 35 -3.74 -2.96 29.46
C GLY A 35 -5.06 -3.71 29.50
N ILE A 36 -5.05 -5.02 29.21
CA ILE A 36 -6.25 -5.87 29.27
C ILE A 36 -6.80 -5.93 30.70
N VAL A 37 -5.94 -6.13 31.70
CA VAL A 37 -6.35 -6.13 33.12
C VAL A 37 -6.97 -4.78 33.49
N CYS A 38 -6.38 -3.66 33.05
CA CYS A 38 -6.93 -2.33 33.26
C CYS A 38 -8.34 -2.20 32.65
N MET A 39 -8.57 -2.72 31.43
CA MET A 39 -9.91 -2.73 30.82
C MET A 39 -10.93 -3.54 31.65
N LEU A 40 -10.53 -4.68 32.20
CA LEU A 40 -11.37 -5.48 33.10
C LEU A 40 -11.65 -4.74 34.42
N VAL A 41 -10.67 -4.02 34.97
CA VAL A 41 -10.84 -3.20 36.17
C VAL A 41 -11.82 -2.05 35.91
N ILE A 42 -11.72 -1.37 34.77
CA ILE A 42 -12.66 -0.32 34.33
C ILE A 42 -14.10 -0.84 34.28
N LEU A 43 -14.29 -2.10 33.86
CA LEU A 43 -15.60 -2.75 33.81
C LEU A 43 -16.21 -2.92 35.22
N ILE A 44 -15.39 -3.25 36.21
CA ILE A 44 -15.85 -3.59 37.57
C ILE A 44 -15.93 -2.33 38.45
N LEU A 45 -14.92 -1.47 38.42
CA LEU A 45 -14.81 -0.31 39.30
C LEU A 45 -15.45 0.96 38.70
N PRO A 46 -16.13 1.79 39.52
CA PRO A 46 -16.64 3.06 39.05
C PRO A 46 -15.49 4.02 38.72
N LEU A 47 -15.49 4.56 37.50
CA LEU A 47 -14.53 5.58 37.08
C LEU A 47 -14.98 6.99 37.51
N ALA A 48 -14.01 7.82 37.86
CA ALA A 48 -14.24 9.26 38.00
C ALA A 48 -14.54 9.87 36.61
N PRO A 49 -15.38 10.92 36.52
CA PRO A 49 -15.72 11.57 35.24
C PRO A 49 -14.50 12.01 34.44
N THR A 50 -13.45 12.51 35.11
CA THR A 50 -12.21 12.95 34.47
C THR A 50 -11.40 11.82 33.85
N LEU A 51 -11.36 10.65 34.51
CA LEU A 51 -10.70 9.46 33.96
C LEU A 51 -11.47 8.90 32.76
N LEU A 52 -12.81 8.96 32.82
CA LEU A 52 -13.66 8.58 31.70
C LEU A 52 -13.42 9.49 30.49
N ASP A 53 -13.36 10.81 30.67
CA ASP A 53 -13.04 11.76 29.59
C ASP A 53 -11.68 11.46 28.94
N ILE A 54 -10.63 11.20 29.75
CA ILE A 54 -9.30 10.81 29.25
C ILE A 54 -9.38 9.50 28.45
N ALA A 55 -10.11 8.50 28.96
CA ALA A 55 -10.22 7.20 28.31
C ALA A 55 -11.04 7.26 27.01
N LEU A 56 -12.09 8.09 26.95
CA LEU A 56 -12.86 8.36 25.74
C LEU A 56 -12.01 9.10 24.70
N ALA A 57 -11.24 10.11 25.11
CA ALA A 57 -10.29 10.80 24.24
C ALA A 57 -9.20 9.86 23.71
N LEU A 58 -8.69 8.95 24.56
CA LEU A 58 -7.75 7.91 24.15
C LEU A 58 -8.38 6.94 23.13
N SER A 59 -9.63 6.54 23.34
CA SER A 59 -10.37 5.68 22.41
C SER A 59 -10.52 6.34 21.03
N LEU A 60 -10.88 7.63 21.00
CA LEU A 60 -11.02 8.40 19.76
C LEU A 60 -9.68 8.55 19.04
N THR A 61 -8.65 9.02 19.74
CA THR A 61 -7.30 9.20 19.16
C THR A 61 -6.72 7.88 18.67
N PHE A 62 -6.91 6.79 19.41
CA PHE A 62 -6.50 5.45 19.00
C PHE A 62 -7.22 4.98 17.73
N SER A 63 -8.55 5.19 17.63
CA SER A 63 -9.29 4.84 16.42
C SER A 63 -8.78 5.61 15.19
N VAL A 64 -8.49 6.91 15.34
CA VAL A 64 -7.93 7.74 14.26
C VAL A 64 -6.54 7.25 13.87
N LEU A 65 -5.69 6.92 14.84
CA LEU A 65 -4.36 6.36 14.58
C LEU A 65 -4.45 5.06 13.77
N VAL A 66 -5.38 4.18 14.13
CA VAL A 66 -5.63 2.93 13.41
C VAL A 66 -6.07 3.22 11.97
N LEU A 67 -7.03 4.14 11.76
CA LEU A 67 -7.47 4.54 10.42
C LEU A 67 -6.33 5.13 9.58
N MET A 68 -5.55 6.04 10.14
CA MET A 68 -4.41 6.64 9.44
C MET A 68 -3.38 5.56 9.05
N THR A 69 -3.06 4.66 9.97
CA THR A 69 -2.15 3.54 9.69
C THR A 69 -2.68 2.66 8.55
N SER A 70 -3.97 2.34 8.55
CA SER A 70 -4.62 1.56 7.48
C SER A 70 -4.61 2.27 6.12
N ILE A 71 -4.72 3.60 6.09
CA ILE A 71 -4.68 4.38 4.83
C ILE A 71 -3.29 4.37 4.20
N PHE A 72 -2.25 4.56 5.01
CA PHE A 72 -0.87 4.73 4.53
C PHE A 72 -0.12 3.43 4.27
N ILE A 73 -0.58 2.29 4.81
CA ILE A 73 0.08 1.00 4.57
C ILE A 73 -0.04 0.58 3.10
N GLU A 74 0.99 -0.04 2.53
CA GLU A 74 0.99 -0.41 1.10
C GLU A 74 0.35 -1.78 0.84
N LYS A 75 0.55 -2.73 1.76
CA LYS A 75 -0.04 -4.07 1.69
C LYS A 75 -0.76 -4.39 3.00
N PRO A 76 -1.99 -4.93 2.98
CA PRO A 76 -2.75 -5.24 4.20
C PRO A 76 -1.97 -6.08 5.21
N ILE A 77 -1.17 -7.03 4.71
CA ILE A 77 -0.35 -7.93 5.53
C ILE A 77 0.77 -7.23 6.30
N GLN A 78 1.18 -6.02 5.93
CA GLN A 78 2.14 -5.24 6.74
C GLN A 78 1.55 -4.87 8.11
N PHE A 79 0.21 -4.85 8.23
CA PHE A 79 -0.46 -4.62 9.50
C PHE A 79 -0.95 -5.94 10.13
N THR A 80 -0.06 -6.93 10.30
CA THR A 80 -0.43 -8.25 10.83
C THR A 80 -1.17 -8.21 12.17
N SER A 81 -0.90 -7.20 13.01
CA SER A 81 -1.56 -7.00 14.31
C SER A 81 -2.95 -6.35 14.24
N PHE A 82 -3.43 -5.96 13.06
CA PHE A 82 -4.71 -5.28 12.89
C PHE A 82 -5.91 -6.06 13.48
N PRO A 83 -6.08 -7.39 13.28
CA PRO A 83 -7.18 -8.14 13.91
C PRO A 83 -7.17 -8.07 15.43
N LEU A 84 -5.98 -8.16 16.03
CA LEU A 84 -5.82 -8.07 17.47
C LEU A 84 -6.17 -6.67 17.99
N ILE A 85 -5.74 -5.64 17.27
CA ILE A 85 -6.07 -4.24 17.58
C ILE A 85 -7.58 -4.00 17.51
N LEU A 86 -8.27 -4.55 16.51
CA LEU A 86 -9.74 -4.50 16.44
C LEU A 86 -10.39 -5.11 17.68
N LEU A 87 -9.93 -6.29 18.11
CA LEU A 87 -10.46 -6.97 19.29
C LEU A 87 -10.23 -6.14 20.57
N ILE A 88 -9.00 -5.69 20.79
CA ILE A 88 -8.64 -4.89 21.97
C ILE A 88 -9.41 -3.56 21.98
N SER A 89 -9.49 -2.86 20.84
CA SER A 89 -10.24 -1.62 20.74
C SER A 89 -11.73 -1.79 21.00
N THR A 90 -12.29 -2.93 20.56
CA THR A 90 -13.70 -3.25 20.79
C THR A 90 -13.96 -3.52 22.26
N LEU A 91 -13.11 -4.32 22.92
CA LEU A 91 -13.20 -4.56 24.36
C LEU A 91 -13.03 -3.27 25.17
N PHE A 92 -12.10 -2.40 24.79
CA PHE A 92 -11.93 -1.10 25.42
C PHE A 92 -13.20 -0.25 25.30
N ARG A 93 -13.78 -0.15 24.11
CA ARG A 93 -15.05 0.57 23.89
C ARG A 93 -16.20 0.00 24.71
N LEU A 94 -16.34 -1.33 24.76
CA LEU A 94 -17.38 -1.97 25.55
C LEU A 94 -17.22 -1.70 27.06
N ALA A 95 -15.98 -1.71 27.56
CA ALA A 95 -15.68 -1.36 28.95
C ALA A 95 -16.06 0.10 29.24
N LEU A 96 -15.69 1.03 28.35
CA LEU A 96 -16.05 2.45 28.48
C LEU A 96 -17.56 2.68 28.44
N ASN A 97 -18.29 2.01 27.53
CA ASN A 97 -19.76 2.07 27.46
C ASN A 97 -20.42 1.63 28.76
N LEU A 98 -19.91 0.59 29.42
CA LEU A 98 -20.47 0.14 30.70
C LEU A 98 -20.16 1.13 31.82
N SER A 99 -18.93 1.66 31.86
CA SER A 99 -18.51 2.64 32.87
C SER A 99 -19.26 3.96 32.72
N SER A 100 -19.43 4.46 31.50
CA SER A 100 -20.18 5.69 31.20
C SER A 100 -21.66 5.52 31.54
N THR A 101 -22.28 4.40 31.14
CA THR A 101 -23.65 4.02 31.50
C THR A 101 -23.87 4.09 33.02
N ARG A 102 -22.97 3.48 33.80
CA ARG A 102 -23.07 3.53 35.26
C ARG A 102 -23.02 4.95 35.79
N LEU A 103 -22.11 5.78 35.25
CA LEU A 103 -21.94 7.16 35.68
C LEU A 103 -23.16 8.02 35.32
N ILE A 104 -23.74 7.82 34.14
CA ILE A 104 -24.97 8.48 33.67
C ILE A 104 -26.14 8.11 34.58
N LEU A 105 -26.37 6.82 34.84
CA LEU A 105 -27.49 6.37 35.66
C LEU A 105 -27.34 6.80 37.13
N ALA A 106 -26.12 6.77 37.68
CA ALA A 106 -25.86 7.12 39.07
C ALA A 106 -25.88 8.63 39.35
N ASN A 107 -25.29 9.44 38.46
CA ASN A 107 -25.07 10.88 38.70
C ASN A 107 -25.84 11.80 37.74
N GLY A 108 -26.57 11.28 36.76
CA GLY A 108 -27.25 12.09 35.73
C GLY A 108 -28.24 13.14 36.27
N ASN A 109 -28.75 12.97 37.48
CA ASN A 109 -29.58 13.96 38.17
C ASN A 109 -28.84 15.27 38.50
N ARG A 110 -27.50 15.26 38.57
CA ARG A 110 -26.69 16.45 38.89
C ARG A 110 -26.50 17.41 37.71
N GLY A 111 -27.05 17.07 36.54
CA GLY A 111 -27.02 17.90 35.34
C GLY A 111 -26.14 17.33 34.22
N PRO A 112 -25.94 18.10 33.13
CA PRO A 112 -25.31 17.62 31.90
C PRO A 112 -23.80 17.31 32.05
N ASP A 113 -23.09 17.90 33.01
CA ASP A 113 -21.66 17.63 33.25
C ASP A 113 -21.41 16.40 34.13
N ALA A 114 -22.47 15.75 34.63
CA ALA A 114 -22.34 14.67 35.62
C ALA A 114 -21.66 13.40 35.09
N ALA A 115 -21.68 13.19 33.77
CA ALA A 115 -21.08 12.04 33.11
C ALA A 115 -19.70 12.31 32.50
N GLY A 116 -19.15 13.52 32.68
CA GLY A 116 -17.91 13.95 32.03
C GLY A 116 -18.16 15.01 30.95
N HIS A 117 -17.15 15.83 30.71
CA HIS A 117 -17.26 16.98 29.81
C HIS A 117 -17.28 16.57 28.35
N VAL A 118 -16.65 15.44 27.98
CA VAL A 118 -16.67 14.94 26.61
C VAL A 118 -18.09 14.53 26.25
N ILE A 119 -18.74 13.71 27.08
CA ILE A 119 -20.14 13.29 26.87
C ILE A 119 -21.09 14.50 26.82
N ALA A 120 -20.92 15.45 27.74
CA ALA A 120 -21.73 16.67 27.79
C ALA A 120 -21.60 17.50 26.50
N ALA A 121 -20.37 17.68 26.00
CA ALA A 121 -20.09 18.44 24.79
C ALA A 121 -20.70 17.81 23.54
N PHE A 122 -20.54 16.49 23.36
CA PHE A 122 -21.12 15.77 22.22
C PHE A 122 -22.66 15.73 22.27
N GLY A 123 -23.23 15.55 23.47
CA GLY A 123 -24.69 15.60 23.66
C GLY A 123 -25.26 16.99 23.36
N GLY A 124 -24.60 18.06 23.85
CA GLY A 124 -24.98 19.44 23.57
C GLY A 124 -24.92 19.80 22.09
N PHE A 125 -23.87 19.34 21.38
CA PHE A 125 -23.66 19.61 19.96
C PHE A 125 -24.81 19.09 19.07
N ILE A 126 -25.26 17.85 19.29
CA ILE A 126 -26.36 17.28 18.49
C ILE A 126 -27.73 17.81 18.90
N MET A 127 -27.93 18.14 20.17
CA MET A 127 -29.24 18.58 20.62
C MET A 127 -29.60 19.99 20.13
N SER A 128 -28.65 20.87 19.80
CA SER A 128 -28.92 22.20 19.24
C SER A 128 -30.03 22.98 19.98
N GLY A 129 -30.11 22.81 21.31
CA GLY A 129 -31.15 23.42 22.16
C GLY A 129 -32.51 22.72 22.18
N ASN A 130 -32.76 21.70 21.35
CA ASN A 130 -34.00 20.91 21.32
C ASN A 130 -33.72 19.40 21.40
N PHE A 131 -34.01 18.80 22.56
CA PHE A 131 -33.74 17.39 22.80
C PHE A 131 -34.48 16.44 21.84
N ILE A 132 -35.69 16.81 21.36
CA ILE A 132 -36.47 15.99 20.42
C ILE A 132 -35.73 15.89 19.09
N ILE A 133 -35.26 17.02 18.56
CA ILE A 133 -34.47 17.06 17.31
C ILE A 133 -33.21 16.22 17.50
N GLY A 134 -32.51 16.40 18.64
CA GLY A 134 -31.30 15.63 18.94
C GLY A 134 -31.53 14.13 18.98
N VAL A 135 -32.63 13.67 19.57
CA VAL A 135 -33.00 12.23 19.61
C VAL A 135 -33.28 11.69 18.21
N ILE A 136 -33.99 12.44 17.36
CA ILE A 136 -34.28 12.01 15.98
C ILE A 136 -32.99 11.90 15.18
N VAL A 137 -32.13 12.93 15.23
CA VAL A 137 -30.83 12.93 14.54
C VAL A 137 -29.96 11.78 15.02
N PHE A 138 -29.89 11.57 16.34
CA PHE A 138 -29.15 10.47 16.93
C PHE A 138 -29.69 9.10 16.51
N ALA A 139 -31.00 8.90 16.48
CA ALA A 139 -31.61 7.66 16.02
C ALA A 139 -31.25 7.35 14.56
N ILE A 140 -31.25 8.37 13.69
CA ILE A 140 -30.81 8.23 12.29
C ILE A 140 -29.33 7.84 12.23
N LEU A 141 -28.46 8.51 13.01
CA LEU A 141 -27.03 8.21 13.04
C LEU A 141 -26.75 6.78 13.51
N VAL A 142 -27.41 6.33 14.58
CA VAL A 142 -27.32 4.95 15.10
C VAL A 142 -27.76 3.96 14.02
N LEU A 143 -28.88 4.24 13.34
CA LEU A 143 -29.44 3.37 12.31
C LEU A 143 -28.50 3.27 11.10
N VAL A 144 -27.97 4.39 10.61
CA VAL A 144 -27.00 4.40 9.51
C VAL A 144 -25.72 3.66 9.91
N ASN A 145 -25.18 3.95 11.11
CA ASN A 145 -23.98 3.28 11.61
C ASN A 145 -24.16 1.76 11.67
N PHE A 146 -25.26 1.27 12.25
CA PHE A 146 -25.49 -0.16 12.40
C PHE A 146 -25.88 -0.84 11.08
N MET A 147 -26.90 -0.30 10.39
CA MET A 147 -27.55 -0.96 9.26
C MET A 147 -26.74 -0.87 7.97
N VAL A 148 -26.04 0.25 7.76
CA VAL A 148 -25.24 0.49 6.54
C VAL A 148 -23.78 0.14 6.81
N ILE A 149 -23.18 0.70 7.86
CA ILE A 149 -21.71 0.69 8.01
C ILE A 149 -21.24 -0.60 8.66
N THR A 150 -21.70 -0.92 9.86
CA THR A 150 -21.27 -2.13 10.58
C THR A 150 -21.70 -3.41 9.85
N LYS A 151 -22.98 -3.49 9.42
CA LYS A 151 -23.46 -4.63 8.61
C LYS A 151 -22.85 -4.68 7.20
N GLY A 152 -22.53 -3.53 6.61
CA GLY A 152 -21.89 -3.47 5.28
C GLY A 152 -20.44 -3.94 5.35
N SER A 153 -19.66 -3.36 6.26
CA SER A 153 -18.27 -3.72 6.50
C SER A 153 -18.12 -5.19 6.90
N GLY A 154 -19.00 -5.73 7.74
CA GLY A 154 -18.97 -7.14 8.11
C GLY A 154 -19.17 -8.07 6.92
N ARG A 155 -20.11 -7.75 6.02
CA ARG A 155 -20.35 -8.55 4.80
C ARG A 155 -19.17 -8.46 3.82
N ILE A 156 -18.60 -7.28 3.64
CA ILE A 156 -17.40 -7.09 2.81
C ILE A 156 -16.24 -7.91 3.39
N ALA A 157 -16.04 -7.83 4.72
CA ALA A 157 -14.97 -8.54 5.41
C ALA A 157 -15.10 -10.06 5.28
N GLU A 158 -16.30 -10.61 5.53
CA GLU A 158 -16.59 -12.04 5.44
C GLU A 158 -16.36 -12.58 4.02
N VAL A 159 -16.90 -11.90 3.01
CA VAL A 159 -16.82 -12.33 1.61
C VAL A 159 -15.39 -12.25 1.08
N ALA A 160 -14.70 -11.14 1.34
CA ALA A 160 -13.33 -10.97 0.88
C ALA A 160 -12.34 -11.88 1.61
N ALA A 161 -12.49 -12.10 2.92
CA ALA A 161 -11.67 -13.06 3.65
C ALA A 161 -11.88 -14.47 3.09
N ARG A 162 -13.12 -14.86 2.81
CA ARG A 162 -13.43 -16.16 2.21
C ARG A 162 -12.79 -16.31 0.82
N PHE A 163 -12.96 -15.34 -0.08
CA PHE A 163 -12.35 -15.40 -1.40
C PHE A 163 -10.81 -15.42 -1.34
N ALA A 164 -10.22 -14.64 -0.44
CA ALA A 164 -8.77 -14.64 -0.24
C ALA A 164 -8.26 -16.01 0.27
N LEU A 165 -9.00 -16.65 1.19
CA LEU A 165 -8.68 -17.98 1.71
C LEU A 165 -8.90 -19.09 0.66
N ASP A 166 -9.97 -19.02 -0.13
CA ASP A 166 -10.27 -19.97 -1.20
C ASP A 166 -9.19 -19.91 -2.31
N ALA A 167 -8.54 -18.76 -2.49
CA ALA A 167 -7.43 -18.59 -3.44
C ALA A 167 -6.07 -19.13 -2.93
N MET A 168 -5.94 -19.51 -1.66
CA MET A 168 -4.66 -19.93 -1.07
C MET A 168 -4.06 -21.18 -1.72
N PRO A 169 -4.81 -22.27 -1.98
CA PRO A 169 -4.25 -23.45 -2.63
C PRO A 169 -3.70 -23.12 -4.03
N GLY A 170 -4.39 -22.27 -4.78
CA GLY A 170 -3.93 -21.82 -6.10
C GLY A 170 -2.62 -21.04 -6.05
N LYS A 171 -2.48 -20.11 -5.09
CA LYS A 171 -1.22 -19.39 -4.85
C LYS A 171 -0.10 -20.33 -4.40
N GLN A 172 -0.40 -21.33 -3.57
CA GLN A 172 0.56 -22.32 -3.09
C GLN A 172 1.07 -23.20 -4.24
N MET A 173 0.15 -23.70 -5.08
CA MET A 173 0.48 -24.45 -6.29
C MET A 173 1.30 -23.62 -7.28
N ALA A 174 1.03 -22.32 -7.41
CA ALA A 174 1.83 -21.43 -8.25
C ALA A 174 3.28 -21.31 -7.74
N ILE A 175 3.49 -21.23 -6.43
CA ILE A 175 4.84 -21.22 -5.84
C ILE A 175 5.56 -22.55 -6.12
N ASP A 176 4.85 -23.69 -6.01
CA ASP A 176 5.42 -25.01 -6.29
C ASP A 176 5.74 -25.20 -7.78
N ALA A 177 4.92 -24.64 -8.67
CA ALA A 177 5.16 -24.61 -10.11
C ALA A 177 6.38 -23.73 -10.47
N ASP A 178 6.50 -22.55 -9.86
CA ASP A 178 7.64 -21.66 -10.06
C ASP A 178 8.96 -22.30 -9.56
N LEU A 179 8.92 -22.99 -8.41
CA LEU A 179 10.08 -23.69 -7.86
C LEU A 179 10.48 -24.89 -8.73
N SER A 180 9.50 -25.69 -9.15
CA SER A 180 9.76 -26.87 -10.00
C SER A 180 10.19 -26.52 -11.43
N SER A 181 9.79 -25.36 -11.94
CA SER A 181 10.26 -24.82 -13.23
C SER A 181 11.60 -24.09 -13.14
N GLY A 182 12.14 -23.86 -11.94
CA GLY A 182 13.40 -23.18 -11.70
C GLY A 182 13.34 -21.65 -11.85
N LEU A 183 12.14 -21.05 -11.84
CA LEU A 183 11.96 -19.59 -11.88
C LEU A 183 12.35 -18.92 -10.54
N ILE A 184 12.23 -19.65 -9.43
CA ILE A 184 12.59 -19.20 -8.08
C ILE A 184 13.46 -20.24 -7.38
N ASP A 185 14.23 -19.81 -6.37
CA ASP A 185 15.02 -20.69 -5.52
C ASP A 185 14.26 -21.17 -4.27
N GLU A 186 14.85 -22.10 -3.51
CA GLU A 186 14.22 -22.67 -2.31
C GLU A 186 14.05 -21.65 -1.17
N ALA A 187 14.95 -20.67 -1.08
CA ALA A 187 14.88 -19.62 -0.06
C ALA A 187 13.72 -18.64 -0.34
N GLU A 188 13.54 -18.26 -1.60
CA GLU A 188 12.44 -17.43 -2.07
C GLU A 188 11.11 -18.16 -1.99
N ALA A 189 11.06 -19.44 -2.37
CA ALA A 189 9.87 -20.27 -2.21
C ALA A 189 9.45 -20.36 -0.73
N ARG A 190 10.41 -20.52 0.19
CA ARG A 190 10.13 -20.53 1.63
C ARG A 190 9.58 -19.19 2.12
N LYS A 191 10.20 -18.08 1.72
CA LYS A 191 9.73 -16.73 2.04
C LYS A 191 8.31 -16.47 1.53
N ARG A 192 8.01 -16.84 0.27
CA ARG A 192 6.67 -16.68 -0.31
C ARG A 192 5.63 -17.55 0.40
N ARG A 193 5.99 -18.76 0.82
CA ARG A 193 5.11 -19.63 1.62
C ARG A 193 4.85 -19.06 3.02
N ASP A 194 5.86 -18.46 3.67
CA ASP A 194 5.70 -17.79 4.96
C ASP A 194 4.78 -16.55 4.83
N GLU A 195 4.96 -15.74 3.78
CA GLU A 195 4.07 -14.62 3.46
C GLU A 195 2.62 -15.10 3.21
N LEU A 196 2.44 -16.20 2.45
CA LEU A 196 1.14 -16.81 2.20
C LEU A 196 0.48 -17.34 3.49
N SER A 197 1.26 -17.92 4.39
CA SER A 197 0.79 -18.40 5.70
C SER A 197 0.33 -17.24 6.58
N GLN A 198 1.08 -16.14 6.60
CA GLN A 198 0.68 -14.91 7.29
C GLN A 198 -0.59 -14.30 6.67
N GLU A 199 -0.73 -14.34 5.35
CA GLU A 199 -1.92 -13.85 4.63
C GLU A 199 -3.16 -14.66 5.02
N SER A 200 -3.05 -15.99 5.02
CA SER A 200 -4.11 -16.90 5.48
C SER A 200 -4.51 -16.64 6.94
N SER A 201 -3.52 -16.52 7.83
CA SER A 201 -3.75 -16.23 9.25
C SER A 201 -4.43 -14.88 9.47
N PHE A 202 -4.02 -13.85 8.71
CA PHE A 202 -4.59 -12.51 8.76
C PHE A 202 -6.06 -12.50 8.37
N TYR A 203 -6.43 -13.08 7.22
CA TYR A 203 -7.82 -13.11 6.76
C TYR A 203 -8.71 -14.00 7.63
N GLY A 204 -8.17 -15.12 8.15
CA GLY A 204 -8.89 -15.95 9.13
C GLY A 204 -9.18 -15.20 10.44
N ALA A 205 -8.20 -14.46 10.97
CA ALA A 205 -8.38 -13.65 12.16
C ALA A 205 -9.31 -12.44 11.92
N MET A 206 -9.27 -11.83 10.72
CA MET A 206 -10.15 -10.73 10.30
C MET A 206 -11.63 -11.12 10.28
N ASP A 207 -11.98 -12.30 9.75
CA ASP A 207 -13.38 -12.78 9.77
C ASP A 207 -13.90 -12.93 11.21
N GLY A 208 -13.08 -13.50 12.10
CA GLY A 208 -13.37 -13.60 13.53
C GLY A 208 -13.55 -12.24 14.18
N ALA A 209 -12.58 -11.33 14.03
CA ALA A 209 -12.61 -9.99 14.62
C ALA A 209 -13.81 -9.16 14.14
N SER A 210 -14.20 -9.28 12.87
CA SER A 210 -15.35 -8.56 12.29
C SER A 210 -16.69 -8.98 12.93
N LYS A 211 -16.82 -10.24 13.34
CA LYS A 211 -17.99 -10.73 14.09
C LYS A 211 -18.08 -10.11 15.48
N PHE A 212 -16.94 -9.88 16.15
CA PHE A 212 -16.90 -9.17 17.43
C PHE A 212 -17.33 -7.70 17.30
N VAL A 213 -16.86 -6.99 16.26
CA VAL A 213 -17.27 -5.59 16.00
C VAL A 213 -18.79 -5.49 15.77
N ARG A 214 -19.37 -6.44 15.04
CA ARG A 214 -20.84 -6.52 14.89
C ARG A 214 -21.56 -6.75 16.21
N GLY A 215 -21.04 -7.64 17.06
CA GLY A 215 -21.59 -7.92 18.39
C GLY A 215 -21.57 -6.66 19.28
N ASP A 216 -20.47 -5.92 19.27
CA ASP A 216 -20.34 -4.64 19.99
C ASP A 216 -21.34 -3.60 19.52
N ALA A 217 -21.57 -3.45 18.22
CA ALA A 217 -22.56 -2.49 17.71
C ALA A 217 -23.99 -2.83 18.16
N ILE A 218 -24.34 -4.12 18.26
CA ILE A 218 -25.62 -4.56 18.83
C ILE A 218 -25.68 -4.23 20.32
N ALA A 219 -24.63 -4.55 21.07
CA ALA A 219 -24.55 -4.25 22.50
C ALA A 219 -24.69 -2.75 22.78
N GLY A 220 -24.01 -1.90 22.00
CA GLY A 220 -24.11 -0.44 22.11
C GLY A 220 -25.53 0.09 21.89
N LEU A 221 -26.27 -0.47 20.92
CA LEU A 221 -27.68 -0.10 20.69
C LEU A 221 -28.56 -0.51 21.87
N VAL A 222 -28.36 -1.71 22.41
CA VAL A 222 -29.08 -2.20 23.60
C VAL A 222 -28.77 -1.34 24.82
N ILE A 223 -27.49 -1.03 25.07
CA ILE A 223 -27.04 -0.17 26.17
C ILE A 223 -27.68 1.22 26.06
N THR A 224 -27.70 1.80 24.85
CA THR A 224 -28.35 3.09 24.59
C THR A 224 -29.83 3.06 24.93
N ALA A 225 -30.56 2.01 24.51
CA ALA A 225 -31.97 1.85 24.82
C ALA A 225 -32.22 1.71 26.33
N ILE A 226 -31.38 0.92 27.02
CA ILE A 226 -31.41 0.76 28.48
C ILE A 226 -31.16 2.11 29.16
N ASN A 227 -30.18 2.89 28.71
CA ASN A 227 -29.84 4.19 29.30
C ASN A 227 -30.98 5.20 29.18
N ILE A 228 -31.65 5.26 28.03
CA ILE A 228 -32.82 6.13 27.85
C ILE A 228 -33.95 5.70 28.80
N ILE A 229 -34.33 4.42 28.79
CA ILE A 229 -35.49 3.93 29.55
C ILE A 229 -35.21 3.97 31.05
N ALA A 230 -34.11 3.34 31.49
CA ALA A 230 -33.73 3.25 32.90
C ALA A 230 -33.37 4.63 33.46
N GLY A 231 -32.69 5.48 32.69
CA GLY A 231 -32.32 6.83 33.13
C GLY A 231 -33.56 7.68 33.43
N VAL A 232 -34.54 7.69 32.53
CA VAL A 232 -35.80 8.43 32.77
C VAL A 232 -36.56 7.84 33.97
N LEU A 233 -36.63 6.51 34.09
CA LEU A 233 -37.29 5.86 35.24
C LEU A 233 -36.61 6.19 36.57
N ILE A 234 -35.28 6.12 36.65
CA ILE A 234 -34.50 6.50 37.85
C ILE A 234 -34.70 7.98 38.17
N GLY A 235 -34.66 8.84 37.14
CA GLY A 235 -34.86 10.27 37.29
C GLY A 235 -36.22 10.63 37.89
N VAL A 236 -37.29 9.99 37.42
CA VAL A 236 -38.65 10.27 37.89
C VAL A 236 -38.95 9.57 39.21
N LEU A 237 -38.70 8.26 39.31
CA LEU A 237 -39.14 7.44 40.43
C LEU A 237 -38.22 7.53 41.66
N GLN A 238 -36.90 7.62 41.46
CA GLN A 238 -35.93 7.62 42.56
C GLN A 238 -35.46 9.04 42.91
N GLN A 239 -35.26 9.89 41.91
CA GLN A 239 -34.69 11.24 42.08
C GLN A 239 -35.76 12.35 42.14
N GLY A 240 -37.04 12.00 41.99
CA GLY A 240 -38.16 12.94 42.10
C GLY A 240 -38.19 14.05 41.04
N MET A 241 -37.50 13.86 39.90
CA MET A 241 -37.45 14.86 38.85
C MET A 241 -38.74 14.87 38.00
N PRO A 242 -39.19 16.05 37.52
CA PRO A 242 -40.26 16.12 36.54
C PRO A 242 -39.91 15.32 35.29
N PHE A 243 -40.87 14.57 34.74
CA PHE A 243 -40.67 13.71 33.56
C PHE A 243 -39.93 14.41 32.42
N MET A 244 -40.34 15.64 32.08
CA MET A 244 -39.71 16.40 30.98
C MET A 244 -38.24 16.74 31.26
N ARG A 245 -37.88 17.06 32.51
CA ARG A 245 -36.49 17.35 32.89
C ARG A 245 -35.64 16.08 32.96
N ALA A 246 -36.21 14.99 33.48
CA ALA A 246 -35.54 13.69 33.48
C ALA A 246 -35.29 13.22 32.03
N ALA A 247 -36.28 13.35 31.14
CA ALA A 247 -36.15 13.05 29.73
C ALA A 247 -35.05 13.87 29.05
N ASP A 248 -35.07 15.21 29.14
CA ASP A 248 -34.03 16.06 28.53
C ASP A 248 -32.63 15.71 29.06
N THR A 249 -32.46 15.56 30.38
CA THR A 249 -31.14 15.33 30.98
C THR A 249 -30.59 13.95 30.61
N TYR A 250 -31.35 12.87 30.85
CA TYR A 250 -30.87 11.51 30.58
C TYR A 250 -30.79 11.21 29.08
N MET A 251 -31.70 11.73 28.25
CA MET A 251 -31.55 11.59 26.80
C MET A 251 -30.32 12.36 26.31
N ARG A 252 -30.03 13.57 26.81
CA ARG A 252 -28.84 14.34 26.41
C ARG A 252 -27.55 13.60 26.73
N LEU A 253 -27.44 13.10 27.95
CA LEU A 253 -26.29 12.32 28.37
C LEU A 253 -26.15 11.03 27.56
N THR A 254 -27.26 10.33 27.31
CA THR A 254 -27.25 9.06 26.55
C THR A 254 -26.93 9.27 25.07
N VAL A 255 -27.47 10.33 24.46
CA VAL A 255 -27.13 10.70 23.07
C VAL A 255 -25.66 11.09 23.00
N GLY A 256 -25.15 11.89 23.94
CA GLY A 256 -23.74 12.24 24.02
C GLY A 256 -22.84 11.01 24.13
N ASP A 257 -23.14 10.11 25.05
CA ASP A 257 -22.41 8.85 25.25
C ASP A 257 -22.43 7.97 23.99
N GLY A 258 -23.63 7.78 23.42
CA GLY A 258 -23.80 7.02 22.19
C GLY A 258 -22.97 7.57 21.03
N LEU A 259 -22.86 8.89 20.88
CA LEU A 259 -22.06 9.52 19.83
C LEU A 259 -20.56 9.34 20.06
N VAL A 260 -20.09 9.61 21.28
CA VAL A 260 -18.68 9.46 21.64
C VAL A 260 -18.22 8.01 21.43
N SER A 261 -19.10 7.04 21.69
CA SER A 261 -18.81 5.62 21.48
C SER A 261 -18.97 5.16 20.03
N GLN A 262 -19.79 5.82 19.23
CA GLN A 262 -20.04 5.49 17.81
C GLN A 262 -18.96 6.04 16.87
N ILE A 263 -18.42 7.23 17.12
CA ILE A 263 -17.41 7.83 16.23
C ILE A 263 -16.17 6.93 16.12
N PRO A 264 -15.56 6.44 17.22
CA PRO A 264 -14.45 5.48 17.13
C PRO A 264 -14.85 4.17 16.43
N ALA A 265 -16.08 3.69 16.66
CA ALA A 265 -16.62 2.49 16.01
C ALA A 265 -16.66 2.63 14.50
N LEU A 266 -17.14 3.79 14.04
CA LEU A 266 -17.24 4.16 12.63
C LEU A 266 -15.85 4.19 12.00
N ILE A 267 -14.92 4.89 12.64
CA ILE A 267 -13.54 5.05 12.18
C ILE A 267 -12.86 3.69 12.03
N ILE A 268 -13.01 2.83 13.03
CA ILE A 268 -12.46 1.46 13.01
C ILE A 268 -13.13 0.60 11.93
N SER A 269 -14.45 0.71 11.76
CA SER A 269 -15.19 -0.03 10.73
C SER A 269 -14.75 0.39 9.33
N VAL A 270 -14.51 1.68 9.11
CA VAL A 270 -13.97 2.19 7.84
C VAL A 270 -12.54 1.69 7.65
N ALA A 271 -11.69 1.72 8.68
CA ALA A 271 -10.34 1.18 8.61
C ALA A 271 -10.34 -0.31 8.23
N ALA A 272 -11.23 -1.10 8.83
CA ALA A 272 -11.39 -2.52 8.50
C ALA A 272 -11.87 -2.73 7.06
N GLY A 273 -12.86 -1.93 6.61
CA GLY A 273 -13.31 -1.95 5.23
C GLY A 273 -12.19 -1.60 4.22
N ILE A 274 -11.32 -0.65 4.54
CA ILE A 274 -10.15 -0.31 3.71
C ILE A 274 -9.15 -1.47 3.69
N MET A 275 -8.81 -2.04 4.85
CA MET A 275 -7.84 -3.13 4.96
C MET A 275 -8.26 -4.36 4.17
N VAL A 276 -9.56 -4.68 4.18
CA VAL A 276 -10.09 -5.83 3.46
C VAL A 276 -10.33 -5.54 1.98
N SER A 277 -10.80 -4.35 1.60
CA SER A 277 -11.00 -4.00 0.19
C SER A 277 -9.69 -3.85 -0.60
N LYS A 278 -8.57 -3.68 0.10
CA LYS A 278 -7.23 -3.64 -0.47
C LYS A 278 -6.63 -5.04 -0.73
N ALA A 279 -7.35 -6.12 -0.41
CA ALA A 279 -6.93 -7.48 -0.73
C ALA A 279 -6.66 -7.64 -2.24
N GLY A 280 -5.41 -7.90 -2.60
CA GLY A 280 -4.98 -8.08 -4.00
C GLY A 280 -4.54 -6.81 -4.74
N ILE A 281 -4.59 -5.63 -4.11
CA ILE A 281 -4.11 -4.36 -4.70
C ILE A 281 -2.88 -3.89 -3.94
N SER A 282 -1.77 -3.65 -4.65
CA SER A 282 -0.54 -3.10 -4.07
C SER A 282 -0.48 -1.58 -4.24
N GLY A 283 -0.07 -0.88 -3.17
CA GLY A 283 0.16 0.57 -3.18
C GLY A 283 -0.74 1.34 -2.21
N GLY A 284 -0.30 2.53 -1.78
CA GLY A 284 -1.08 3.40 -0.87
C GLY A 284 -2.50 3.67 -1.39
N THR A 285 -3.46 3.80 -0.47
CA THR A 285 -4.89 3.94 -0.80
C THR A 285 -5.15 5.16 -1.70
N GLU A 286 -4.38 6.23 -1.50
CA GLU A 286 -4.35 7.41 -2.37
C GLU A 286 -3.98 7.09 -3.83
N LYS A 287 -2.93 6.29 -4.07
CA LYS A 287 -2.41 6.00 -5.41
C LYS A 287 -3.38 5.14 -6.17
N VAL A 288 -4.05 4.21 -5.48
CA VAL A 288 -5.11 3.38 -6.07
C VAL A 288 -6.32 4.22 -6.43
N LEU A 289 -6.86 5.00 -5.47
CA LEU A 289 -8.07 5.81 -5.69
C LEU A 289 -7.85 6.93 -6.72
N PHE A 290 -6.84 7.77 -6.51
CA PHE A 290 -6.55 8.90 -7.39
C PHE A 290 -5.95 8.45 -8.71
N GLY A 291 -5.10 7.42 -8.71
CA GLY A 291 -4.52 6.88 -9.93
C GLY A 291 -5.59 6.32 -10.86
N GLN A 292 -6.55 5.54 -10.35
CA GLN A 292 -7.62 4.98 -11.17
C GLN A 292 -8.63 6.03 -11.64
N LEU A 293 -9.06 6.94 -10.75
CA LEU A 293 -10.05 7.95 -11.12
C LEU A 293 -9.49 9.00 -12.08
N SER A 294 -8.22 9.36 -11.93
CA SER A 294 -7.53 10.33 -12.80
C SER A 294 -7.05 9.72 -14.12
N HIS A 295 -7.04 8.38 -14.27
CA HIS A 295 -6.61 7.76 -15.53
C HIS A 295 -7.63 7.93 -16.67
N TYR A 296 -8.89 8.27 -16.35
CA TYR A 296 -9.99 8.38 -17.30
C TYR A 296 -10.44 9.84 -17.48
N PRO A 297 -9.68 10.68 -18.23
CA PRO A 297 -10.02 12.09 -18.41
C PRO A 297 -11.40 12.33 -19.04
N LYS A 298 -11.88 11.39 -19.87
CA LYS A 298 -13.24 11.45 -20.43
C LYS A 298 -14.33 11.41 -19.35
N SER A 299 -14.14 10.59 -18.30
CA SER A 299 -15.09 10.50 -17.18
C SER A 299 -15.13 11.82 -16.42
N LEU A 300 -13.96 12.39 -16.10
CA LEU A 300 -13.85 13.70 -15.44
C LEU A 300 -14.49 14.83 -16.26
N GLY A 301 -14.30 14.84 -17.59
CA GLY A 301 -14.95 15.81 -18.48
C GLY A 301 -16.48 15.69 -18.48
N MET A 302 -17.01 14.47 -18.48
CA MET A 302 -18.46 14.22 -18.36
C MET A 302 -19.01 14.69 -17.01
N THR A 303 -18.27 14.46 -15.92
CA THR A 303 -18.64 14.97 -14.59
C THR A 303 -18.63 16.50 -14.54
N ALA A 304 -17.65 17.14 -15.17
CA ALA A 304 -17.56 18.60 -15.26
C ALA A 304 -18.76 19.21 -15.99
N PHE A 305 -19.16 18.57 -17.10
CA PHE A 305 -20.34 18.97 -17.87
C PHE A 305 -21.65 18.79 -17.08
N LEU A 306 -21.81 17.65 -16.40
CA LEU A 306 -22.98 17.41 -15.55
C LEU A 306 -23.07 18.44 -14.41
N ALA A 307 -21.94 18.71 -13.73
CA ALA A 307 -21.89 19.71 -12.68
C ALA A 307 -22.23 21.11 -13.19
N PHE A 308 -21.78 21.47 -14.40
CA PHE A 308 -22.16 22.72 -15.05
C PHE A 308 -23.67 22.80 -15.31
N MET A 309 -24.27 21.74 -15.87
CA MET A 309 -25.71 21.67 -16.10
C MET A 309 -26.51 21.82 -14.80
N LEU A 310 -26.09 21.13 -13.73
CA LEU A 310 -26.72 21.25 -12.41
C LEU A 310 -26.59 22.66 -11.82
N ALA A 311 -25.50 23.37 -12.10
CA ALA A 311 -25.33 24.76 -11.65
C ALA A 311 -26.25 25.75 -12.38
N THR A 312 -26.64 25.45 -13.62
CA THR A 312 -27.57 26.29 -14.39
C THR A 312 -29.05 26.06 -14.05
N LEU A 313 -29.36 25.03 -13.26
CA LEU A 313 -30.72 24.69 -12.90
C LEU A 313 -31.27 25.65 -11.81
N PRO A 314 -32.42 26.30 -12.02
CA PRO A 314 -32.99 27.19 -11.01
C PRO A 314 -33.40 26.40 -9.75
N GLY A 315 -32.95 26.87 -8.59
CA GLY A 315 -33.21 26.23 -7.29
C GLY A 315 -32.06 25.39 -6.73
N THR A 316 -30.97 25.17 -7.48
CA THR A 316 -29.76 24.52 -6.97
C THR A 316 -28.74 25.56 -6.46
N PRO A 317 -27.91 25.23 -5.44
CA PRO A 317 -26.77 26.06 -5.06
C PRO A 317 -25.73 26.07 -6.19
N ALA A 318 -25.77 27.08 -7.08
CA ALA A 318 -24.92 27.14 -8.26
C ALA A 318 -23.40 27.19 -7.93
N ALA A 319 -23.02 27.83 -6.82
CA ALA A 319 -21.62 28.02 -6.45
C ALA A 319 -20.84 26.70 -6.21
N PRO A 320 -21.32 25.73 -5.38
CA PRO A 320 -20.68 24.42 -5.25
C PRO A 320 -20.54 23.66 -6.57
N PHE A 321 -21.57 23.67 -7.42
CA PHE A 321 -21.55 22.92 -8.68
C PHE A 321 -20.64 23.56 -9.73
N LEU A 322 -20.59 24.89 -9.81
CA LEU A 322 -19.61 25.60 -10.64
C LEU A 322 -18.19 25.32 -10.19
N PHE A 323 -17.92 25.33 -8.88
CA PHE A 323 -16.60 25.01 -8.34
C PHE A 323 -16.16 23.59 -8.71
N LEU A 324 -17.05 22.59 -8.54
CA LEU A 324 -16.78 21.22 -8.95
C LEU A 324 -16.58 21.07 -10.46
N SER A 325 -17.37 21.79 -11.27
CA SER A 325 -17.25 21.81 -12.72
C SER A 325 -15.89 22.35 -13.17
N VAL A 326 -15.45 23.46 -12.59
CA VAL A 326 -14.14 24.05 -12.89
C VAL A 326 -13.02 23.10 -12.47
N ILE A 327 -13.04 22.54 -11.25
CA ILE A 327 -11.98 21.64 -10.80
C ILE A 327 -11.89 20.40 -11.69
N SER A 328 -13.01 19.71 -11.92
CA SER A 328 -13.04 18.48 -12.73
C SER A 328 -12.72 18.73 -14.21
N GLY A 329 -13.16 19.87 -14.77
CA GLY A 329 -12.82 20.26 -16.13
C GLY A 329 -11.34 20.61 -16.28
N THR A 330 -10.78 21.34 -15.31
CA THR A 330 -9.35 21.71 -15.34
C THR A 330 -8.46 20.48 -15.14
N THR A 331 -8.81 19.57 -14.23
CA THR A 331 -8.06 18.32 -14.03
C THR A 331 -8.15 17.42 -15.26
N ALA A 332 -9.34 17.27 -15.87
CA ALA A 332 -9.51 16.52 -17.11
C ALA A 332 -8.62 17.08 -18.23
N TRP A 333 -8.61 18.41 -18.41
CA TRP A 333 -7.81 19.06 -19.44
C TRP A 333 -6.31 18.92 -19.21
N LEU A 334 -5.84 19.04 -17.96
CA LEU A 334 -4.44 18.82 -17.61
C LEU A 334 -4.01 17.37 -17.88
N LEU A 335 -4.87 16.39 -17.56
CA LEU A 335 -4.61 14.97 -17.79
C LEU A 335 -4.60 14.62 -19.28
N ILE A 336 -5.51 15.17 -20.08
CA ILE A 336 -5.50 15.00 -21.55
C ILE A 336 -4.18 15.53 -22.12
N ARG A 337 -3.78 16.75 -21.74
CA ARG A 337 -2.50 17.33 -22.17
C ARG A 337 -1.30 16.50 -21.74
N GLN A 338 -1.33 15.93 -20.54
CA GLN A 338 -0.25 15.07 -20.06
C GLN A 338 -0.18 13.76 -20.85
N GLN A 339 -1.33 13.14 -21.14
CA GLN A 339 -1.40 11.92 -21.96
C GLN A 339 -0.97 12.18 -23.41
N GLU A 340 -1.35 13.32 -24.00
CA GLU A 340 -0.90 13.73 -25.34
C GLU A 340 0.62 13.90 -25.37
N LYS A 341 1.21 14.57 -24.37
CA LYS A 341 2.67 14.71 -24.26
C LYS A 341 3.39 13.38 -24.11
N ILE A 342 2.91 12.48 -23.26
CA ILE A 342 3.50 11.14 -23.09
C ILE A 342 3.42 10.38 -24.41
N LYS A 343 2.28 10.46 -25.11
CA LYS A 343 2.10 9.80 -26.41
C LYS A 343 2.99 10.40 -27.50
N GLU A 344 3.20 11.71 -27.50
CA GLU A 344 4.16 12.39 -28.39
C GLU A 344 5.60 12.00 -28.09
N GLU A 345 5.98 11.87 -26.81
CA GLU A 345 7.30 11.41 -26.38
C GLU A 345 7.52 9.94 -26.75
N GLU A 346 6.52 9.07 -26.54
CA GLU A 346 6.55 7.67 -26.95
C GLU A 346 6.63 7.54 -28.47
N ALA A 347 5.86 8.32 -29.22
CA ALA A 347 5.93 8.37 -30.69
C ALA A 347 7.29 8.89 -31.18
N ARG A 348 7.91 9.84 -30.46
CA ARG A 348 9.28 10.30 -30.75
C ARG A 348 10.30 9.20 -30.50
N ILE A 349 10.25 8.54 -29.35
CA ILE A 349 11.14 7.43 -29.00
C ILE A 349 10.94 6.25 -29.98
N GLU A 350 9.71 5.99 -30.43
CA GLU A 350 9.40 4.97 -31.43
C GLU A 350 9.87 5.38 -32.84
N SER A 351 9.82 6.68 -33.17
CA SER A 351 10.41 7.21 -34.41
C SER A 351 11.95 7.26 -34.40
N GLU A 352 12.58 7.42 -33.24
CA GLU A 352 14.04 7.32 -33.06
C GLU A 352 14.53 5.87 -33.00
N LYS A 353 13.67 4.93 -32.58
CA LYS A 353 13.95 3.48 -32.58
C LYS A 353 13.53 2.79 -33.87
N GLN A 354 12.75 3.43 -34.74
CA GLN A 354 12.65 3.00 -36.13
C GLN A 354 14.04 3.13 -36.75
N PRO A 355 14.64 2.05 -37.28
CA PRO A 355 15.79 2.19 -38.15
C PRO A 355 15.35 3.16 -39.25
N GLU A 356 16.18 4.16 -39.57
CA GLU A 356 16.00 5.00 -40.75
C GLU A 356 15.45 4.12 -41.87
N ALA A 357 14.27 4.46 -42.37
CA ALA A 357 13.76 3.83 -43.58
C ALA A 357 14.92 3.86 -44.58
N PRO A 358 15.35 2.70 -45.14
CA PRO A 358 16.46 2.70 -46.07
C PRO A 358 16.16 3.77 -47.11
N PRO A 359 17.12 4.68 -47.40
CA PRO A 359 16.88 5.79 -48.31
C PRO A 359 16.25 5.24 -49.59
N PRO A 360 15.32 5.98 -50.24
CA PRO A 360 14.78 5.56 -51.52
C PRO A 360 15.98 5.19 -52.39
N ILE A 361 15.93 4.00 -53.00
CA ILE A 361 17.02 3.45 -53.81
C ILE A 361 17.31 4.47 -54.92
N VAL A 362 18.25 5.36 -54.65
CA VAL A 362 19.00 6.09 -55.66
C VAL A 362 19.96 5.03 -56.15
N GLU A 363 19.80 4.58 -57.39
CA GLU A 363 20.77 3.70 -58.05
C GLU A 363 22.16 4.30 -57.83
N GLU A 364 22.94 3.68 -56.94
CA GLU A 364 24.34 4.04 -56.79
C GLU A 364 25.01 3.77 -58.15
N PRO A 365 25.75 4.75 -58.70
CA PRO A 365 26.47 4.53 -59.94
C PRO A 365 27.45 3.36 -59.75
N ILE A 366 27.40 2.41 -60.68
CA ILE A 366 28.14 1.13 -60.79
C ILE A 366 29.65 1.22 -60.43
N SER A 367 30.21 2.43 -60.36
CA SER A 367 31.54 2.74 -59.83
C SER A 367 31.80 2.36 -58.36
N SER A 368 30.81 2.19 -57.48
CA SER A 368 31.05 1.85 -56.05
C SER A 368 31.31 0.36 -55.79
N VAL A 369 31.00 -0.53 -56.75
CA VAL A 369 31.21 -1.98 -56.67
C VAL A 369 32.62 -2.40 -57.15
N LEU A 370 33.32 -1.58 -57.93
CA LEU A 370 34.69 -1.85 -58.42
C LEU A 370 35.79 -1.29 -57.49
N LYS A 371 35.72 -1.54 -56.19
CA LYS A 371 36.90 -1.33 -55.33
C LYS A 371 37.89 -2.48 -55.55
N MET A 372 38.91 -2.25 -56.38
CA MET A 372 40.02 -3.19 -56.56
C MET A 372 40.76 -3.40 -55.23
N ASP A 373 40.92 -4.66 -54.83
CA ASP A 373 41.74 -5.01 -53.67
C ASP A 373 43.22 -4.77 -54.01
N LEU A 374 43.87 -3.86 -53.28
CA LEU A 374 45.25 -3.48 -53.56
C LEU A 374 46.26 -4.61 -53.28
N VAL A 375 45.99 -5.44 -52.27
CA VAL A 375 46.79 -6.64 -51.94
C VAL A 375 45.84 -7.78 -51.54
N ARG A 376 45.98 -8.93 -52.19
CA ARG A 376 45.18 -10.13 -51.95
C ARG A 376 46.10 -11.32 -51.69
N LEU A 377 45.79 -12.11 -50.66
CA LEU A 377 46.48 -13.35 -50.32
C LEU A 377 45.49 -14.50 -50.51
N GLU A 378 45.77 -15.36 -51.48
CA GLU A 378 45.00 -16.58 -51.73
C GLU A 378 45.68 -17.77 -51.07
N LEU A 379 44.90 -18.56 -50.33
CA LEU A 379 45.37 -19.72 -49.59
C LEU A 379 44.68 -21.00 -50.09
N GLY A 380 45.46 -22.07 -50.25
CA GLY A 380 44.93 -23.42 -50.38
C GLY A 380 44.31 -23.90 -49.06
N TYR A 381 43.43 -24.91 -49.17
CA TYR A 381 42.57 -25.36 -48.06
C TYR A 381 43.34 -25.78 -46.79
N SER A 382 44.53 -26.39 -46.91
CA SER A 382 45.29 -26.85 -45.73
C SER A 382 45.93 -25.69 -44.93
N LEU A 383 46.07 -24.52 -45.55
CA LEU A 383 46.66 -23.33 -44.91
C LEU A 383 45.62 -22.49 -44.16
N LEU A 384 44.33 -22.78 -44.30
CA LEU A 384 43.27 -22.06 -43.59
C LEU A 384 43.33 -22.25 -42.07
N SER A 385 43.94 -23.33 -41.58
CA SER A 385 44.16 -23.52 -40.13
C SER A 385 45.03 -22.41 -39.52
N LEU A 386 45.95 -21.82 -40.30
CA LEU A 386 46.83 -20.74 -39.85
C LEU A 386 46.10 -19.42 -39.60
N ILE A 387 44.86 -19.28 -40.07
CA ILE A 387 43.99 -18.14 -39.79
C ILE A 387 43.27 -18.35 -38.45
N ASN A 388 42.82 -19.58 -38.16
CA ASN A 388 41.87 -19.89 -37.10
C ASN A 388 42.47 -20.63 -35.89
N GLU A 389 43.76 -20.96 -35.90
CA GLU A 389 44.39 -21.62 -34.75
C GLU A 389 44.36 -20.75 -33.48
N ASN A 390 43.93 -21.35 -32.36
CA ASN A 390 43.95 -20.77 -31.02
C ASN A 390 45.36 -20.72 -30.39
N SER A 391 46.39 -21.11 -31.16
CA SER A 391 47.79 -20.94 -30.81
C SER A 391 48.18 -19.46 -30.94
N ASN A 392 49.10 -19.00 -30.10
CA ASN A 392 49.50 -17.59 -29.87
C ASN A 392 50.15 -16.86 -31.08
N ARG A 393 49.90 -17.29 -32.33
CA ARG A 393 50.51 -16.80 -33.57
C ARG A 393 49.55 -16.87 -34.77
N ARG A 394 48.51 -16.05 -34.78
CA ARG A 394 47.58 -15.94 -35.91
C ARG A 394 48.23 -15.20 -37.09
N LEU A 395 48.02 -15.71 -38.32
CA LEU A 395 48.53 -15.07 -39.55
C LEU A 395 48.05 -13.61 -39.68
N THR A 396 46.81 -13.33 -39.30
CA THR A 396 46.22 -11.99 -39.34
C THR A 396 46.94 -10.99 -38.43
N ASP A 397 47.45 -11.44 -37.28
CA ASP A 397 48.19 -10.58 -36.35
C ASP A 397 49.64 -10.36 -36.83
N GLN A 398 50.24 -11.37 -37.48
CA GLN A 398 51.54 -11.22 -38.14
C GLN A 398 51.48 -10.23 -39.30
N ILE A 399 50.42 -10.24 -40.11
CA ILE A 399 50.20 -9.26 -41.18
C ILE A 399 50.06 -7.85 -40.61
N LYS A 400 49.34 -7.67 -39.49
CA LYS A 400 49.26 -6.38 -38.80
C LYS A 400 50.62 -5.91 -38.28
N ALA A 401 51.42 -6.82 -37.71
CA ALA A 401 52.76 -6.52 -37.23
C ALA A 401 53.70 -6.12 -38.39
N LEU A 402 53.67 -6.87 -39.49
CA LEU A 402 54.42 -6.56 -40.72
C LEU A 402 54.04 -5.19 -41.28
N ARG A 403 52.74 -4.86 -41.33
CA ARG A 403 52.26 -3.55 -41.77
C ARG A 403 52.82 -2.41 -40.92
N ARG A 404 52.94 -2.60 -39.60
CA ARG A 404 53.55 -1.60 -38.70
C ARG A 404 55.06 -1.48 -38.92
N ALA A 405 55.76 -2.61 -39.06
CA ALA A 405 57.20 -2.63 -39.32
C ALA A 405 57.53 -1.91 -40.64
N LEU A 406 56.83 -2.24 -41.73
CA LEU A 406 57.01 -1.59 -43.03
C LEU A 406 56.71 -0.10 -43.00
N ALA A 407 55.70 0.33 -42.23
CA ALA A 407 55.41 1.76 -42.07
C ALA A 407 56.54 2.51 -41.36
N LEU A 408 57.21 1.88 -40.38
CA LEU A 408 58.33 2.48 -39.66
C LEU A 408 59.63 2.47 -40.47
N GLU A 409 59.91 1.38 -41.20
CA GLU A 409 61.16 1.22 -41.96
C GLU A 409 61.15 1.94 -43.31
N MET A 410 60.04 1.86 -44.05
CA MET A 410 59.95 2.32 -45.43
C MET A 410 59.13 3.61 -45.59
N GLY A 411 58.53 4.11 -44.50
CA GLY A 411 57.79 5.38 -44.49
C GLY A 411 56.44 5.36 -45.23
N PHE A 412 55.93 4.18 -45.62
CA PHE A 412 54.62 4.05 -46.25
C PHE A 412 53.75 2.99 -45.57
N VAL A 413 52.45 3.25 -45.48
CA VAL A 413 51.50 2.33 -44.86
C VAL A 413 50.97 1.37 -45.92
N MET A 414 51.34 0.08 -45.83
CA MET A 414 50.77 -0.98 -46.67
C MET A 414 49.23 -1.00 -46.55
N PRO A 415 48.46 -1.15 -47.65
CA PRO A 415 47.00 -1.29 -47.59
C PRO A 415 46.58 -2.59 -46.88
N SER A 416 45.30 -2.73 -46.55
CA SER A 416 44.79 -3.97 -45.94
C SER A 416 44.92 -5.15 -46.90
N VAL A 417 45.50 -6.25 -46.42
CA VAL A 417 45.59 -7.51 -47.17
C VAL A 417 44.26 -8.24 -47.06
N ARG A 418 43.62 -8.52 -48.20
CA ARG A 418 42.42 -9.35 -48.25
C ARG A 418 42.82 -10.82 -48.35
N ILE A 419 42.39 -11.64 -47.40
CA ILE A 419 42.64 -13.08 -47.40
C ILE A 419 41.44 -13.78 -48.04
N GLN A 420 41.68 -14.62 -49.03
CA GLN A 420 40.67 -15.42 -49.71
C GLN A 420 41.09 -16.88 -49.76
N ASP A 421 40.15 -17.80 -49.60
CA ASP A 421 40.35 -19.20 -49.87
C ASP A 421 40.16 -19.46 -51.37
N ASN A 422 41.09 -20.21 -51.96
CA ASN A 422 40.97 -20.62 -53.36
C ASN A 422 41.11 -22.13 -53.47
N MET A 423 39.96 -22.79 -53.66
CA MET A 423 39.86 -24.24 -53.81
C MET A 423 40.52 -24.78 -55.09
N ARG A 424 40.92 -23.91 -56.03
CA ARG A 424 41.66 -24.30 -57.24
C ARG A 424 43.18 -24.40 -57.00
N LEU A 425 43.69 -23.86 -55.89
CA LEU A 425 45.10 -23.98 -55.53
C LEU A 425 45.38 -25.35 -54.90
N SER A 426 46.60 -25.86 -55.08
CA SER A 426 47.04 -27.06 -54.37
C SER A 426 46.99 -26.80 -52.85
N PRO A 427 46.69 -27.83 -52.02
CA PRO A 427 46.33 -27.61 -50.62
C PRO A 427 47.32 -26.75 -49.83
N ASN A 428 48.61 -26.97 -50.06
CA ASN A 428 49.73 -26.33 -49.36
C ASN A 428 50.25 -25.05 -50.05
N THR A 429 49.58 -24.55 -51.08
CA THR A 429 50.05 -23.40 -51.87
C THR A 429 49.42 -22.09 -51.38
N TYR A 430 50.21 -21.03 -51.36
CA TYR A 430 49.71 -19.66 -51.23
C TYR A 430 50.17 -18.81 -52.41
N VAL A 431 49.35 -17.82 -52.78
CA VAL A 431 49.64 -16.87 -53.87
C VAL A 431 49.32 -15.46 -53.39
N ILE A 432 50.23 -14.52 -53.67
CA ILE A 432 50.07 -13.11 -53.33
C ILE A 432 49.80 -12.33 -54.61
N TYR A 433 48.75 -11.53 -54.60
CA TYR A 433 48.38 -10.61 -55.67
C TYR A 433 48.54 -9.16 -55.21
N ILE A 434 49.09 -8.31 -56.07
CA ILE A 434 49.13 -6.86 -55.89
C ILE A 434 48.41 -6.24 -57.10
N LYS A 435 47.33 -5.49 -56.85
CA LYS A 435 46.51 -4.86 -57.92
C LYS A 435 46.23 -5.83 -59.09
N GLU A 436 45.73 -7.03 -58.74
CA GLU A 436 45.38 -8.14 -59.64
C GLU A 436 46.54 -8.89 -60.33
N THR A 437 47.79 -8.45 -60.18
CA THR A 437 48.95 -9.18 -60.72
C THR A 437 49.50 -10.15 -59.68
N GLU A 438 49.79 -11.40 -60.08
CA GLU A 438 50.48 -12.38 -59.23
C GLU A 438 51.90 -11.87 -58.94
N ALA A 439 52.14 -11.50 -57.67
CA ALA A 439 53.41 -10.98 -57.19
C ALA A 439 54.34 -12.10 -56.68
N GLY A 440 53.78 -13.25 -56.30
CA GLY A 440 54.57 -14.40 -55.86
C GLY A 440 53.73 -15.60 -55.44
N ARG A 441 54.31 -16.79 -55.60
CA ARG A 441 53.70 -18.07 -55.27
C ARG A 441 54.67 -18.94 -54.48
N GLY A 442 54.17 -19.61 -53.46
CA GLY A 442 54.95 -20.51 -52.62
C GLY A 442 54.16 -21.72 -52.13
N GLU A 443 54.87 -22.76 -51.71
CA GLU A 443 54.30 -23.91 -51.02
C GLU A 443 54.76 -23.91 -49.56
N LEU A 444 53.83 -24.04 -48.63
CA LEU A 444 54.08 -24.10 -47.19
C LEU A 444 53.54 -25.41 -46.64
N ARG A 445 54.36 -26.10 -45.84
CA ARG A 445 53.95 -27.32 -45.14
C ARG A 445 53.78 -26.98 -43.65
N PRO A 446 52.55 -26.82 -43.13
CA PRO A 446 52.30 -26.27 -41.79
C PRO A 446 53.03 -26.98 -40.64
N ASN A 447 53.31 -28.28 -40.79
CA ASN A 447 53.96 -29.11 -39.76
C ASN A 447 55.47 -29.30 -39.96
N LYS A 448 56.12 -28.45 -40.78
CA LYS A 448 57.57 -28.51 -41.02
C LYS A 448 58.19 -27.14 -40.82
N LEU A 449 59.46 -27.12 -40.42
CA LEU A 449 60.26 -25.92 -40.33
C LEU A 449 61.00 -25.70 -41.66
N LEU A 450 61.20 -24.42 -42.00
CA LEU A 450 61.86 -23.98 -43.23
C LEU A 450 63.38 -23.88 -43.05
#